data_AF-A0A8D9DAX0-F1
#
_entry.id   AF-A0A8D9DAX0-F1
#
_cell.length_a   1.000
_cell.length_b   1.000
_cell.length_c   1.000
_cell.angle_alpha   90.00
_cell.angle_beta   90.00
_cell.angle_gamma   90.00
#
_symmetry.space_group_name_H-M   'P 1'
#
loop_
_entity.id
_entity.type
_entity.pdbx_description
1 polymer ?
#
loop_
_entity_poly.entity_id
_entity_poly.type
_entity_poly.pdbx_seq_one_letter_code
_entity_poly.pdbx_strand_id
1 'polypeptide(L)'
;LPKACVVKINSMCSAFLWKGNLDAHSTARVAWTTVCKPKEEGGLGVKDLLTWNKACCLRLIWLLFFRPDSVWVSWFKEVILKGSVSNYWTTNPSQKFSWLANKLLKLRSVAYPLIHIQIQNGEHGRFWIDNWSPFGKLQDYLEGGRSRLGIPLKATLASLYRNGTWQLPAARTENQLQVLTFITTINFNSQPDQYMLSLSPVASTMRSLTLLGWQACFYWIWNERNNRLHANQFRSLDSLFSIIDHQIRNKIQSFRETNPRRSSQMMQRWFG
;
A
#
# COMPACT_ATOMS: atom_id res chain seq x y z
N LEU A 1 1.84 13.23 17.54
CA LEU A 1 1.12 13.20 18.83
C LEU A 1 1.34 11.89 19.61
N PRO A 2 1.74 11.98 20.89
CA PRO A 2 1.74 10.85 21.83
C PRO A 2 0.33 10.26 22.02
N LYS A 3 0.24 8.96 22.31
CA LYS A 3 -1.05 8.26 22.49
C LYS A 3 -1.86 8.85 23.66
N ALA A 4 -1.20 9.17 24.77
CA ALA A 4 -1.84 9.76 25.95
C ALA A 4 -2.54 11.09 25.61
N CYS A 5 -1.89 11.96 24.85
CA CYS A 5 -2.49 13.21 24.37
C CYS A 5 -3.72 12.96 23.50
N VAL A 6 -3.65 12.00 22.57
CA VAL A 6 -4.79 11.64 21.71
C VAL A 6 -5.96 11.13 22.54
N VAL A 7 -5.72 10.28 23.54
CA VAL A 7 -6.76 9.76 24.43
C VAL A 7 -7.41 10.90 25.23
N LYS A 8 -6.61 11.81 25.78
CA LYS A 8 -7.12 12.95 26.54
C LYS A 8 -7.96 13.89 25.66
N ILE A 9 -7.49 14.20 24.46
CA ILE A 9 -8.24 15.05 23.50
C ILE A 9 -9.54 14.36 23.09
N ASN A 10 -9.50 13.07 22.71
CA ASN A 10 -10.71 12.32 22.36
C ASN A 10 -11.71 12.29 23.53
N SER A 11 -11.23 12.13 24.77
CA SER A 11 -12.07 12.18 25.97
C SER A 11 -12.72 13.55 26.16
N MET A 12 -11.97 14.65 25.99
CA MET A 12 -12.50 16.01 26.05
C MET A 12 -13.54 16.28 24.95
N CYS A 13 -13.26 15.85 23.72
CA CYS A 13 -14.22 15.97 22.61
C CYS A 13 -15.49 15.14 22.87
N SER A 14 -15.37 13.95 23.45
CA SER A 14 -16.50 13.12 23.84
C SER A 14 -17.33 13.76 24.95
N ALA A 15 -16.71 14.30 26.00
CA ALA A 15 -17.40 14.97 27.10
C ALA A 15 -18.18 16.21 26.60
N PHE A 16 -17.53 17.02 25.75
CA PHE A 16 -18.16 18.18 25.12
C PHE A 16 -19.36 17.78 24.26
N LEU A 17 -19.23 16.76 23.41
CA LEU A 17 -20.30 16.33 22.51
C LEU A 17 -21.58 15.91 23.25
N TRP A 18 -21.46 15.25 24.40
CA TRP A 18 -22.60 14.69 25.12
C TRP A 18 -23.19 15.59 26.21
N LYS A 19 -22.40 16.53 26.77
CA LYS A 19 -22.84 17.37 27.90
C LYS A 19 -22.55 18.86 27.74
N GLY A 20 -21.82 19.27 26.71
CA GLY A 20 -21.48 20.68 26.45
C GLY A 20 -20.41 21.27 27.38
N ASN A 21 -19.78 20.47 28.25
CA ASN A 21 -18.74 20.91 29.18
C ASN A 21 -17.62 19.85 29.30
N LEU A 22 -16.40 20.30 29.59
CA LEU A 22 -15.17 19.50 29.67
C LEU A 22 -14.90 18.89 31.07
N ASP A 23 -15.49 19.47 32.13
CA ASP A 23 -15.20 19.10 33.53
C ASP A 23 -16.12 18.01 34.10
N ALA A 24 -17.10 17.54 33.33
CA ALA A 24 -18.04 16.52 33.79
C ALA A 24 -17.51 15.10 33.56
N HIS A 25 -17.60 14.22 34.58
CA HIS A 25 -17.43 12.77 34.41
C HIS A 25 -18.51 12.24 33.46
N SER A 26 -18.16 11.92 32.21
CA SER A 26 -19.15 11.61 31.17
C SER A 26 -19.52 10.13 31.11
N THR A 27 -20.82 9.82 31.22
CA THR A 27 -21.40 8.59 30.65
C THR A 27 -21.68 8.84 29.16
N ALA A 28 -20.73 8.44 28.30
CA ALA A 28 -20.95 8.52 26.86
C ALA A 28 -22.07 7.56 26.45
N ARG A 29 -23.12 8.08 25.78
CA ARG A 29 -24.22 7.23 25.27
C ARG A 29 -23.76 6.33 24.13
N VAL A 30 -22.76 6.78 23.38
CA VAL A 30 -22.16 6.04 22.26
C VAL A 30 -20.64 6.17 22.36
N ALA A 31 -19.93 5.06 22.13
CA ALA A 31 -18.48 5.05 22.12
C ALA A 31 -17.90 6.00 21.08
N TRP A 32 -16.81 6.70 21.42
CA TRP A 32 -16.14 7.66 20.52
C TRP A 32 -15.70 7.03 19.18
N THR A 33 -15.34 5.75 19.19
CA THR A 33 -15.01 4.98 17.98
C THR A 33 -16.18 4.85 17.00
N THR A 34 -17.41 4.77 17.49
CA THR A 34 -18.62 4.76 16.66
C THR A 34 -18.94 6.15 16.13
N VAL A 35 -18.71 7.19 16.93
CA VAL A 35 -18.86 8.59 16.50
C VAL A 35 -17.90 8.93 15.35
N CYS A 36 -16.69 8.40 15.37
CA CYS A 36 -15.68 8.61 14.33
C CYS A 36 -15.95 7.86 13.01
N LYS A 37 -16.97 7.01 12.93
CA LYS A 37 -17.33 6.32 11.68
C LYS A 37 -17.88 7.30 10.64
N PRO A 38 -17.78 6.98 9.34
CA PRO A 38 -18.46 7.72 8.28
C PRO A 38 -19.97 7.84 8.53
N LYS A 39 -20.61 8.87 7.98
CA LYS A 39 -22.06 9.07 8.14
C LYS A 39 -22.86 7.93 7.53
N GLU A 40 -22.32 7.34 6.47
CA GLU A 40 -22.83 6.17 5.76
C GLU A 40 -22.87 4.91 6.65
N GLU A 41 -21.99 4.84 7.66
CA GLU A 41 -21.92 3.74 8.64
C GLU A 41 -22.62 4.10 9.97
N GLY A 42 -23.43 5.17 10.00
CA GLY A 42 -24.16 5.62 11.18
C GLY A 42 -23.32 6.41 12.19
N GLY A 43 -22.12 6.88 11.82
CA GLY A 43 -21.30 7.77 12.63
C GLY A 43 -21.53 9.27 12.33
N LEU A 44 -20.76 10.15 12.99
CA LEU A 44 -20.79 11.60 12.74
C LEU A 44 -19.73 12.06 11.73
N GLY A 45 -18.86 11.18 11.26
CA GLY A 45 -17.78 11.51 10.32
C GLY A 45 -16.62 12.30 10.95
N VAL A 46 -16.53 12.34 12.28
CA VAL A 46 -15.42 13.00 12.99
C VAL A 46 -14.14 12.22 12.77
N LYS A 47 -13.09 12.86 12.26
CA LYS A 47 -11.81 12.18 11.99
C LYS A 47 -11.20 11.66 13.29
N ASP A 48 -10.99 10.35 13.37
CA ASP A 48 -10.20 9.77 14.46
C ASP A 48 -8.78 10.35 14.47
N LEU A 49 -8.41 11.00 15.57
CA LEU A 49 -7.11 11.64 15.76
C LEU A 49 -5.95 10.63 15.68
N LEU A 50 -6.16 9.37 16.08
CA LEU A 50 -5.12 8.34 15.97
C LEU A 50 -4.81 8.05 14.49
N THR A 51 -5.86 7.80 13.71
CA THR A 51 -5.81 7.58 12.26
C THR A 51 -5.25 8.80 11.54
N TRP A 52 -5.71 10.00 11.89
CA TRP A 52 -5.26 11.24 11.27
C TRP A 52 -3.78 11.50 11.55
N ASN A 53 -3.33 11.35 12.80
CA ASN A 53 -1.92 11.46 13.14
C ASN A 53 -1.07 10.38 12.42
N LYS A 54 -1.59 9.16 12.20
CA LYS A 54 -0.89 8.14 11.40
C LYS A 54 -0.76 8.60 9.94
N ALA A 55 -1.81 9.15 9.36
CA ALA A 55 -1.81 9.71 8.01
C ALA A 55 -0.81 10.87 7.87
N CYS A 56 -0.74 11.79 8.85
CA CYS A 56 0.26 12.86 8.87
C CYS A 56 1.69 12.30 8.92
N CYS A 57 1.93 11.25 9.71
CA CYS A 57 3.25 10.59 9.72
C CYS A 57 3.59 9.95 8.38
N LEU A 58 2.62 9.31 7.71
CA LEU A 58 2.79 8.77 6.36
C LEU A 58 3.03 9.88 5.33
N ARG A 59 2.41 11.05 5.49
CA ARG A 59 2.67 12.23 4.65
C ARG A 59 4.11 12.70 4.77
N LEU A 60 4.69 12.68 5.98
CA LEU A 60 6.11 12.99 6.19
C LEU A 60 7.02 11.95 5.54
N ILE A 61 6.69 10.67 5.66
CA ILE A 61 7.42 9.60 4.96
C ILE A 61 7.32 9.81 3.45
N TRP A 62 6.16 10.17 2.92
CA TRP A 62 6.03 10.51 1.51
C TRP A 62 6.94 11.69 1.12
N LEU A 63 7.01 12.76 1.93
CA LEU A 63 7.91 13.88 1.63
C LEU A 63 9.38 13.45 1.58
N LEU A 64 9.80 12.55 2.48
CA LEU A 64 11.15 11.98 2.50
C LEU A 64 11.55 11.31 1.16
N PHE A 65 10.62 10.65 0.48
CA PHE A 65 10.91 9.94 -0.79
C PHE A 65 10.63 10.79 -2.05
N PHE A 66 9.64 11.68 -2.00
CA PHE A 66 9.14 12.39 -3.20
C PHE A 66 9.50 13.88 -3.25
N ARG A 67 10.07 14.45 -2.17
CA ARG A 67 10.43 15.87 -2.07
C ARG A 67 11.79 16.03 -1.37
N PRO A 68 12.91 15.70 -2.05
CA PRO A 68 14.24 15.73 -1.44
C PRO A 68 14.72 17.15 -1.06
N ASP A 69 14.15 18.19 -1.65
CA ASP A 69 14.60 19.59 -1.52
C ASP A 69 14.21 20.25 -0.20
N SER A 70 13.43 19.57 0.64
CA SER A 70 13.06 20.12 1.95
C SER A 70 14.21 20.01 2.93
N VAL A 71 14.49 21.09 3.66
CA VAL A 71 15.49 21.13 4.76
C VAL A 71 15.28 19.98 5.75
N TRP A 72 14.02 19.69 6.10
CA TRP A 72 13.70 18.57 7.00
C TRP A 72 14.10 17.23 6.39
N VAL A 73 13.90 17.04 5.08
CA VAL A 73 14.28 15.81 4.36
C VAL A 73 15.79 15.67 4.29
N SER A 74 16.52 16.73 3.94
CA SER A 74 17.99 16.72 3.92
C SER A 74 18.56 16.39 5.31
N TRP A 75 18.06 17.04 6.36
CA TRP A 75 18.46 16.75 7.74
C TRP A 75 18.15 15.30 8.14
N PHE A 76 16.94 14.81 7.85
CA PHE A 76 16.54 13.45 8.21
C PHE A 76 17.41 12.42 7.49
N LYS A 77 17.69 12.65 6.20
CA LYS A 77 18.55 11.80 5.38
C LYS A 77 19.98 11.75 5.95
N GLU A 78 20.59 12.88 6.25
CA GLU A 78 21.98 12.93 6.72
C GLU A 78 22.12 12.41 8.15
N VAL A 79 21.29 12.90 9.08
CA VAL A 79 21.46 12.65 10.52
C VAL A 79 20.88 11.29 10.94
N ILE A 80 19.71 10.91 10.41
CA ILE A 80 19.01 9.68 10.81
C ILE A 80 19.36 8.53 9.86
N LEU A 81 19.39 8.81 8.55
CA LEU A 81 19.60 7.78 7.52
C LEU A 81 21.03 7.71 7.00
N LYS A 82 21.98 8.47 7.55
CA LYS A 82 23.41 8.41 7.17
C LYS A 82 23.64 8.60 5.67
N GLY A 83 22.97 9.59 5.07
CA GLY A 83 23.20 10.03 3.69
C GLY A 83 22.49 9.22 2.60
N SER A 84 21.73 8.16 2.93
CA SER A 84 21.00 7.37 1.92
C SER A 84 19.55 7.14 2.33
N VAL A 85 18.60 7.53 1.47
CA VAL A 85 17.16 7.37 1.72
C VAL A 85 16.78 5.91 1.88
N SER A 86 17.41 5.01 1.13
CA SER A 86 17.20 3.57 1.26
C SER A 86 17.50 3.05 2.67
N ASN A 87 18.29 3.74 3.50
CA ASN A 87 18.56 3.33 4.90
C ASN A 87 17.29 3.43 5.76
N TYR A 88 16.24 4.11 5.30
CA TYR A 88 14.95 4.13 5.98
C TYR A 88 14.41 2.72 6.26
N TRP A 89 14.64 1.77 5.35
CA TRP A 89 14.13 0.41 5.49
C TRP A 89 14.89 -0.44 6.51
N THR A 90 16.15 -0.10 6.78
CA THR A 90 17.04 -0.90 7.64
C THR A 90 17.35 -0.24 8.98
N THR A 91 17.33 1.09 9.07
CA THR A 91 17.61 1.82 10.30
C THR A 91 16.59 1.48 11.38
N ASN A 92 17.08 1.02 12.53
CA ASN A 92 16.24 0.71 13.67
C ASN A 92 16.04 1.93 14.57
N PRO A 93 14.89 2.02 15.27
CA PRO A 93 14.68 3.05 16.28
C PRO A 93 15.77 3.04 17.36
N SER A 94 16.19 4.22 17.81
CA SER A 94 17.24 4.40 18.81
C SER A 94 16.89 5.53 19.77
N GLN A 95 17.34 5.44 21.02
CA GLN A 95 17.19 6.52 22.00
C GLN A 95 17.89 7.82 21.57
N LYS A 96 18.90 7.74 20.70
CA LYS A 96 19.60 8.90 20.12
C LYS A 96 18.71 9.73 19.20
N PHE A 97 17.66 9.13 18.65
CA PHE A 97 16.75 9.80 17.72
C PHE A 97 15.58 10.44 18.44
N SER A 98 15.06 11.53 17.87
CA SER A 98 13.86 12.17 18.39
C SER A 98 12.67 11.20 18.40
N TRP A 99 11.72 11.45 19.29
CA TRP A 99 10.49 10.64 19.38
C TRP A 99 9.76 10.54 18.04
N LEU A 100 9.70 11.65 17.28
CA LEU A 100 9.07 11.67 15.96
C LEU A 100 9.84 10.79 14.97
N ALA A 101 11.17 10.90 14.92
CA ALA A 101 11.99 10.08 14.02
C ALA A 101 11.80 8.58 14.29
N ASN A 102 11.84 8.17 15.56
CA ASN A 102 11.55 6.79 15.96
C ASN A 102 10.13 6.35 15.57
N LYS A 103 9.15 7.24 15.66
CA LYS A 103 7.77 6.95 15.23
C LYS A 103 7.67 6.76 13.71
N LEU A 104 8.37 7.57 12.92
CA LEU A 104 8.43 7.42 11.46
C LEU A 104 9.12 6.11 11.06
N LEU A 105 10.23 5.74 11.71
CA LEU A 105 10.92 4.46 11.47
C LEU A 105 10.01 3.25 11.80
N LYS A 106 9.21 3.33 12.87
CA LYS A 106 8.24 2.27 13.23
C LYS A 106 7.11 2.11 12.19
N LEU A 107 6.82 3.12 11.38
CA LEU A 107 5.81 3.06 10.33
C LEU A 107 6.33 2.47 9.01
N ARG A 108 7.60 2.04 8.96
CA ARG A 108 8.21 1.44 7.76
C ARG A 108 7.38 0.30 7.17
N SER A 109 6.81 -0.59 7.98
CA SER A 109 6.01 -1.73 7.51
C SER A 109 4.73 -1.31 6.80
N VAL A 110 4.17 -0.15 7.18
CA VAL A 110 2.98 0.42 6.54
C VAL A 110 3.37 1.16 5.26
N ALA A 111 4.55 1.80 5.25
CA ALA A 111 5.03 2.56 4.10
C ALA A 111 5.64 1.69 2.99
N TYR A 112 6.31 0.60 3.34
CA TYR A 112 7.01 -0.30 2.40
C TYR A 112 6.14 -0.77 1.23
N PRO A 113 4.92 -1.32 1.42
CA PRO A 113 4.08 -1.74 0.31
C PRO A 113 3.51 -0.56 -0.51
N LEU A 114 3.58 0.66 0.01
CA LEU A 114 3.08 1.84 -0.69
C LEU A 114 4.14 2.47 -1.59
N ILE A 115 5.42 2.31 -1.29
CA ILE A 115 6.51 3.00 -1.99
C ILE A 115 7.32 1.97 -2.76
N HIS A 116 7.37 2.10 -4.09
CA HIS A 116 8.23 1.31 -4.96
C HIS A 116 9.25 2.20 -5.61
N ILE A 117 10.40 1.65 -5.99
CA ILE A 117 11.38 2.35 -6.80
C ILE A 117 11.35 1.78 -8.21
N GLN A 118 11.21 2.67 -9.18
CA GLN A 118 11.39 2.36 -10.60
C GLN A 118 12.88 2.52 -10.91
N ILE A 119 13.49 1.41 -11.30
CA ILE A 119 14.90 1.34 -11.62
C ILE A 119 15.10 1.91 -13.02
N GLN A 120 16.00 2.89 -13.10
CA GLN A 120 16.37 3.60 -14.31
C GLN A 120 17.87 3.49 -14.52
N ASN A 121 18.70 4.19 -13.75
CA ASN A 121 20.16 4.01 -13.78
C ASN A 121 20.66 2.96 -12.77
N GLY A 122 19.84 2.62 -11.75
CA GLY A 122 20.16 1.61 -10.74
C GLY A 122 21.21 2.01 -9.72
N GLU A 123 21.63 3.28 -9.68
CA GLU A 123 22.68 3.75 -8.78
C GLU A 123 22.20 3.88 -7.33
N HIS A 124 20.90 4.12 -7.13
CA HIS A 124 20.32 4.33 -5.80
C HIS A 124 19.49 3.13 -5.34
N GLY A 125 18.94 2.34 -6.26
CA GLY A 125 18.22 1.11 -5.96
C GLY A 125 19.12 0.03 -5.36
N ARG A 126 18.98 -0.22 -4.05
CA ARG A 126 19.69 -1.31 -3.36
C ARG A 126 19.01 -2.64 -3.60
N PHE A 127 19.80 -3.61 -4.00
CA PHE A 127 19.34 -4.92 -4.43
C PHE A 127 18.45 -5.61 -3.38
N TRP A 128 18.92 -5.70 -2.14
CA TRP A 128 18.28 -6.52 -1.11
C TRP A 128 17.06 -5.90 -0.43
N ILE A 129 17.05 -4.58 -0.31
CA ILE A 129 16.19 -3.91 0.67
C ILE A 129 15.17 -2.95 0.06
N ASP A 130 15.43 -2.44 -1.14
CA ASP A 130 14.51 -1.49 -1.78
C ASP A 130 13.43 -2.26 -2.53
N ASN A 131 12.23 -1.67 -2.57
CA ASN A 131 11.06 -2.29 -3.18
C ASN A 131 11.02 -2.02 -4.69
N TRP A 132 11.92 -2.64 -5.44
CA TRP A 132 12.01 -2.51 -6.91
C TRP A 132 11.46 -3.71 -7.67
N SER A 133 11.28 -4.85 -6.99
CA SER A 133 10.86 -6.11 -7.61
C SER A 133 9.38 -6.41 -7.29
N PRO A 134 8.69 -7.20 -8.14
CA PRO A 134 7.33 -7.66 -7.83
C PRO A 134 7.25 -8.58 -6.60
N PHE A 135 8.39 -9.11 -6.15
CA PHE A 135 8.52 -9.99 -5.00
C PHE A 135 8.66 -9.23 -3.67
N GLY A 136 8.65 -7.90 -3.72
CA GLY A 136 8.83 -7.05 -2.54
C GLY A 136 10.29 -7.02 -2.08
N LYS A 137 10.51 -7.20 -0.78
CA LYS A 137 11.84 -7.16 -0.18
C LYS A 137 12.60 -8.45 -0.46
N LEU A 138 13.59 -8.38 -1.34
CA LEU A 138 14.37 -9.56 -1.74
C LEU A 138 15.11 -10.22 -0.59
N GLN A 139 15.52 -9.45 0.43
CA GLN A 139 16.11 -10.01 1.64
C GLN A 139 15.16 -10.98 2.35
N ASP A 140 13.85 -10.73 2.32
CA ASP A 140 12.87 -11.59 3.01
C ASP A 140 12.45 -12.73 2.07
N TYR A 141 12.26 -12.44 0.77
CA TYR A 141 11.86 -13.41 -0.26
C TYR A 141 12.91 -14.50 -0.57
N LEU A 142 14.21 -14.14 -0.52
CA LEU A 142 15.32 -15.05 -0.79
C LEU A 142 15.96 -15.61 0.51
N GLU A 143 15.29 -15.47 1.65
CA GLU A 143 15.81 -15.86 2.97
C GLU A 143 17.22 -15.29 3.24
N GLY A 144 17.40 -14.00 2.94
CA GLY A 144 18.65 -13.25 2.82
C GLY A 144 19.58 -13.20 4.04
N GLY A 145 19.25 -13.86 5.14
CA GLY A 145 20.22 -14.18 6.20
C GLY A 145 21.13 -15.37 5.85
N ARG A 146 20.76 -16.18 4.85
CA ARG A 146 21.46 -17.40 4.41
C ARG A 146 21.75 -17.41 2.92
N SER A 147 21.45 -16.33 2.21
CA SER A 147 21.54 -16.29 0.76
C SER A 147 22.98 -16.51 0.31
N ARG A 148 23.19 -17.67 -0.33
CA ARG A 148 24.44 -18.07 -0.98
C ARG A 148 24.66 -17.36 -2.33
N LEU A 149 23.93 -16.28 -2.64
CA LEU A 149 24.12 -15.54 -3.89
C LEU A 149 25.51 -14.89 -3.99
N GLY A 150 26.14 -14.55 -2.88
CA GLY A 150 27.43 -13.84 -2.94
C GLY A 150 27.31 -12.38 -3.41
N ILE A 151 26.09 -11.83 -3.48
CA ILE A 151 25.85 -10.40 -3.73
C ILE A 151 26.03 -9.63 -2.41
N PRO A 152 26.87 -8.58 -2.37
CA PRO A 152 27.05 -7.76 -1.17
C PRO A 152 25.73 -7.14 -0.66
N LEU A 153 25.57 -7.05 0.67
CA LEU A 153 24.33 -6.50 1.28
C LEU A 153 24.05 -5.03 0.90
N LYS A 154 25.08 -4.27 0.57
CA LYS A 154 24.99 -2.86 0.14
C LYS A 154 25.05 -2.70 -1.38
N ALA A 155 25.04 -3.79 -2.16
CA ALA A 155 25.11 -3.72 -3.61
C ALA A 155 23.90 -2.98 -4.20
N THR A 156 24.17 -2.10 -5.15
CA THR A 156 23.17 -1.43 -5.98
C THR A 156 22.97 -2.23 -7.26
N LEU A 157 21.84 -2.04 -7.94
CA LEU A 157 21.59 -2.74 -9.21
C LEU A 157 22.62 -2.34 -10.28
N ALA A 158 23.03 -1.06 -10.33
CA ALA A 158 24.11 -0.60 -11.21
C ALA A 158 25.43 -1.32 -10.93
N SER A 159 25.77 -1.58 -9.65
CA SER A 159 27.03 -2.27 -9.31
C SER A 159 27.10 -3.72 -9.82
N LEU A 160 25.94 -4.32 -10.07
CA LEU A 160 25.77 -5.69 -10.57
C LEU A 160 25.70 -5.75 -12.11
N TYR A 161 25.69 -4.61 -12.79
CA TYR A 161 25.62 -4.52 -14.24
C TYR A 161 26.89 -3.86 -14.79
N ARG A 162 27.76 -4.65 -15.41
CA ARG A 162 29.04 -4.17 -15.97
C ARG A 162 29.13 -4.51 -17.45
N ASN A 163 29.55 -3.54 -18.25
CA ASN A 163 29.80 -3.69 -19.69
C ASN A 163 28.63 -4.34 -20.46
N GLY A 164 27.39 -3.96 -20.15
CA GLY A 164 26.20 -4.48 -20.83
C GLY A 164 25.73 -5.85 -20.32
N THR A 165 26.39 -6.43 -19.32
CA THR A 165 26.08 -7.78 -18.80
C THR A 165 25.85 -7.77 -17.28
N TRP A 166 24.92 -8.60 -16.84
CA TRP A 166 24.63 -8.83 -15.43
C TRP A 166 25.66 -9.79 -14.81
N GLN A 167 26.38 -9.32 -13.79
CA GLN A 167 27.31 -10.14 -13.00
C GLN A 167 26.56 -10.82 -11.85
N LEU A 168 25.74 -11.81 -12.21
CA LEU A 168 24.90 -12.52 -11.25
C LEU A 168 25.38 -13.98 -11.10
N PRO A 169 25.35 -14.53 -9.87
CA PRO A 169 25.64 -15.94 -9.61
C PRO A 169 24.58 -16.84 -10.26
N ALA A 170 24.92 -18.10 -10.52
CA ALA A 170 23.95 -19.10 -10.96
C ALA A 170 22.86 -19.32 -9.90
N ALA A 171 21.59 -19.36 -10.34
CA ALA A 171 20.47 -19.71 -9.47
C ALA A 171 20.61 -21.15 -8.96
N ARG A 172 20.39 -21.33 -7.65
CA ARG A 172 20.39 -22.64 -6.99
C ARG A 172 19.02 -23.04 -6.44
N THR A 173 18.04 -22.15 -6.57
CA THR A 173 16.65 -22.34 -6.12
C THR A 173 15.70 -21.66 -7.10
N GLU A 174 14.44 -22.09 -7.11
CA GLU A 174 13.40 -21.52 -7.97
C GLU A 174 13.17 -20.02 -7.71
N ASN A 175 13.11 -19.60 -6.44
CA ASN A 175 12.96 -18.18 -6.08
C ASN A 175 14.12 -17.32 -6.61
N GLN A 176 15.35 -17.87 -6.61
CA GLN A 176 16.49 -17.18 -7.21
C GLN A 176 16.35 -17.11 -8.73
N LEU A 177 15.94 -18.19 -9.37
CA LEU A 177 15.72 -18.22 -10.83
C LEU A 177 14.69 -17.17 -11.25
N GLN A 178 13.58 -17.04 -10.53
CA GLN A 178 12.55 -16.04 -10.78
C GLN A 178 13.08 -14.60 -10.67
N VAL A 179 13.86 -14.32 -9.62
CA VAL A 179 14.48 -13.01 -9.44
C VAL A 179 15.51 -12.71 -10.53
N LEU A 180 16.40 -13.65 -10.86
CA LEU A 180 17.39 -13.46 -11.92
C LEU A 180 16.74 -13.27 -13.29
N THR A 181 15.70 -14.06 -13.59
CA THR A 181 14.91 -13.92 -14.83
C THR A 181 14.24 -12.56 -14.91
N PHE A 182 13.72 -12.05 -13.80
CA PHE A 182 13.15 -10.70 -13.76
C PHE A 182 14.23 -9.63 -13.97
N ILE A 183 15.39 -9.76 -13.33
CA ILE A 183 16.49 -8.79 -13.44
C ILE A 183 16.98 -8.65 -14.88
N THR A 184 17.08 -9.74 -15.64
CA THR A 184 17.52 -9.68 -17.04
C THR A 184 16.53 -8.96 -17.95
N THR A 185 15.28 -8.72 -17.50
CA THR A 185 14.31 -7.88 -18.24
C THR A 185 14.46 -6.38 -17.97
N ILE A 186 15.25 -5.99 -16.97
CA ILE A 186 15.47 -4.58 -16.62
C ILE A 186 16.47 -3.97 -17.59
N ASN A 187 16.09 -2.88 -18.23
CA ASN A 187 16.95 -2.09 -19.09
C ASN A 187 17.31 -0.79 -18.38
N PHE A 188 18.60 -0.52 -18.24
CA PHE A 188 19.07 0.73 -17.66
C PHE A 188 19.04 1.86 -18.68
N ASN A 189 18.81 3.07 -18.19
CA ASN A 189 18.94 4.31 -18.98
C ASN A 189 19.69 5.37 -18.16
N SER A 190 19.92 6.53 -18.78
CA SER A 190 20.69 7.63 -18.16
C SER A 190 19.91 8.45 -17.14
N GLN A 191 18.63 8.15 -16.87
CA GLN A 191 17.81 8.90 -15.93
C GLN A 191 18.00 8.37 -14.50
N PRO A 192 17.89 9.23 -13.47
CA PRO A 192 17.96 8.78 -12.09
C PRO A 192 16.77 7.88 -11.72
N ASP A 193 17.00 6.93 -10.83
CA ASP A 193 15.93 6.10 -10.24
C ASP A 193 14.83 6.97 -9.61
N GLN A 194 13.56 6.57 -9.79
CA GLN A 194 12.41 7.34 -9.29
C GLN A 194 11.55 6.53 -8.34
N TYR A 195 11.10 7.15 -7.25
CA TYR A 195 10.11 6.53 -6.36
C TYR A 195 8.70 6.73 -6.92
N MET A 196 7.87 5.69 -6.84
CA MET A 196 6.47 5.68 -7.25
C MET A 196 5.60 5.20 -6.10
N LEU A 197 4.45 5.84 -5.93
CA LEU A 197 3.46 5.41 -4.95
C LEU A 197 2.58 4.33 -5.58
N SER A 198 2.67 3.10 -5.07
CA SER A 198 1.61 2.13 -5.26
C SER A 198 0.47 2.50 -4.31
N LEU A 199 -0.53 3.19 -4.86
CA LEU A 199 -1.87 3.12 -4.31
C LEU A 199 -2.31 1.67 -4.57
N SER A 200 -1.96 0.77 -3.64
CA SER A 200 -2.04 -0.69 -3.76
C SER A 200 -3.02 -1.15 -4.85
N PRO A 201 -2.54 -1.67 -5.99
CA PRO A 201 -3.41 -2.33 -6.94
C PRO A 201 -4.06 -3.56 -6.29
N VAL A 202 -3.49 -4.18 -5.25
CA VAL A 202 -4.06 -5.37 -4.61
C VAL A 202 -5.30 -5.06 -3.75
N ALA A 203 -5.24 -4.03 -2.89
CA ALA A 203 -6.41 -3.58 -2.13
C ALA A 203 -7.41 -2.84 -3.03
N SER A 204 -6.92 -2.09 -4.02
CA SER A 204 -7.77 -1.42 -5.01
C SER A 204 -8.47 -2.43 -5.92
N THR A 205 -7.81 -3.51 -6.37
CA THR A 205 -8.38 -4.55 -7.22
C THR A 205 -9.42 -5.36 -6.49
N MET A 206 -9.18 -5.76 -5.24
CA MET A 206 -10.19 -6.44 -4.42
C MET A 206 -11.37 -5.52 -4.10
N ARG A 207 -11.12 -4.26 -3.76
CA ARG A 207 -12.20 -3.26 -3.57
C ARG A 207 -12.96 -3.02 -4.87
N SER A 208 -12.28 -2.98 -6.01
CA SER A 208 -12.92 -2.79 -7.32
C SER A 208 -13.75 -4.01 -7.71
N LEU A 209 -13.22 -5.23 -7.52
CA LEU A 209 -13.95 -6.47 -7.77
C LEU A 209 -15.18 -6.60 -6.87
N THR A 210 -15.03 -6.31 -5.57
CA THR A 210 -16.16 -6.33 -4.63
C THR A 210 -17.20 -5.27 -4.97
N LEU A 211 -16.78 -4.04 -5.36
CA LEU A 211 -17.70 -3.01 -5.82
C LEU A 211 -18.42 -3.39 -7.12
N LEU A 212 -17.70 -3.97 -8.11
CA LEU A 212 -18.30 -4.45 -9.35
C LEU A 212 -19.29 -5.58 -9.10
N GLY A 213 -18.95 -6.53 -8.21
CA GLY A 213 -19.85 -7.59 -7.78
C GLY A 213 -21.10 -7.04 -7.10
N TRP A 214 -20.93 -6.11 -6.14
CA TRP A 214 -22.05 -5.45 -5.48
C TRP A 214 -22.94 -4.68 -6.44
N GLN A 215 -22.36 -3.89 -7.35
CA GLN A 215 -23.10 -3.11 -8.35
C GLN A 215 -23.90 -4.02 -9.28
N ALA A 216 -23.28 -5.09 -9.81
CA ALA A 216 -23.95 -6.03 -10.69
C ALA A 216 -25.08 -6.77 -9.96
N CYS A 217 -24.84 -7.29 -8.76
CA CYS A 217 -25.87 -7.96 -7.96
C CYS A 217 -27.05 -7.05 -7.65
N PHE A 218 -26.82 -5.85 -7.12
CA PHE A 218 -27.91 -4.92 -6.80
C PHE A 218 -28.70 -4.51 -8.04
N TYR A 219 -28.02 -4.21 -9.14
CA TYR A 219 -28.67 -3.84 -10.39
C TYR A 219 -29.57 -4.96 -10.91
N TRP A 220 -29.05 -6.20 -10.99
CA TRP A 220 -29.83 -7.32 -11.53
C TRP A 220 -30.93 -7.79 -10.60
N ILE A 221 -30.75 -7.72 -9.28
CA ILE A 221 -31.83 -7.99 -8.31
C ILE A 221 -32.94 -6.96 -8.46
N TRP A 222 -32.59 -5.67 -8.57
CA TRP A 222 -33.57 -4.61 -8.79
C TRP A 222 -34.29 -4.76 -10.14
N ASN A 223 -33.55 -5.04 -11.21
CA ASN A 223 -34.10 -5.26 -12.54
C ASN A 223 -35.02 -6.49 -12.61
N GLU A 224 -34.64 -7.59 -11.94
CA GLU A 224 -35.48 -8.79 -11.84
C GLU A 224 -36.77 -8.47 -11.08
N ARG A 225 -36.69 -7.77 -9.95
CA ARG A 225 -37.89 -7.33 -9.20
C ARG A 225 -38.82 -6.49 -10.06
N ASN A 226 -38.28 -5.54 -10.83
CA ASN A 226 -39.10 -4.68 -11.69
C ASN A 226 -39.72 -5.42 -12.87
N ASN A 227 -38.99 -6.36 -13.50
CA ASN A 227 -39.54 -7.17 -14.58
C ASN A 227 -40.68 -8.08 -14.11
N ARG A 228 -40.61 -8.57 -12.87
CA ARG A 228 -41.72 -9.33 -12.25
C ARG A 228 -42.95 -8.45 -12.04
N LEU A 229 -42.76 -7.22 -11.57
CA LEU A 229 -43.85 -6.29 -11.26
C LEU A 229 -44.54 -5.70 -12.49
N HIS A 230 -43.79 -5.42 -13.56
CA HIS A 230 -44.28 -4.65 -14.70
C HIS A 230 -44.36 -5.42 -16.02
N ALA A 231 -43.62 -6.52 -16.16
CA ALA A 231 -43.57 -7.32 -17.39
C ALA A 231 -44.01 -8.78 -17.20
N ASN A 232 -44.30 -9.20 -15.95
CA ASN A 232 -44.61 -10.58 -15.55
C ASN A 232 -43.61 -11.63 -16.10
N GLN A 233 -42.35 -11.21 -16.27
CA GLN A 233 -41.26 -12.05 -16.74
C GLN A 233 -40.40 -12.51 -15.56
N PHE A 234 -40.08 -13.81 -15.56
CA PHE A 234 -39.31 -14.46 -14.50
C PHE A 234 -38.09 -15.14 -15.09
N ARG A 235 -36.91 -14.86 -14.53
CA ARG A 235 -35.68 -15.55 -14.91
C ARG A 235 -35.35 -16.62 -13.87
N SER A 236 -34.72 -17.70 -14.32
CA SER A 236 -34.15 -18.70 -13.42
C SER A 236 -32.95 -18.12 -12.67
N LEU A 237 -32.67 -18.68 -11.49
CA LEU A 237 -31.51 -18.29 -10.70
C LEU A 237 -30.21 -18.48 -11.47
N ASP A 238 -30.07 -19.60 -12.20
CA ASP A 238 -28.88 -19.88 -13.01
C ASP A 238 -28.66 -18.85 -14.11
N SER A 239 -29.74 -18.37 -14.73
CA SER A 239 -29.68 -17.31 -15.74
C SER A 239 -29.22 -15.99 -15.12
N LEU A 240 -29.72 -15.63 -13.94
CA LEU A 240 -29.30 -14.42 -13.22
C LEU A 240 -27.82 -14.47 -12.81
N PHE A 241 -27.35 -15.62 -12.29
CA PHE A 241 -25.94 -15.80 -11.95
C PHE A 241 -25.03 -15.69 -13.17
N SER A 242 -25.41 -16.33 -14.28
CA SER A 242 -24.66 -16.27 -15.54
C SER A 242 -24.55 -14.83 -16.07
N ILE A 243 -25.65 -14.06 -16.02
CA ILE A 243 -25.67 -12.66 -16.46
C ILE A 243 -24.77 -11.77 -15.58
N ILE A 244 -24.84 -11.94 -14.26
CA ILE A 244 -24.01 -11.17 -13.30
C ILE A 244 -22.52 -11.50 -13.51
N ASP A 245 -22.17 -12.78 -13.62
CA ASP A 245 -20.81 -13.25 -13.88
C ASP A 245 -20.27 -12.70 -15.21
N HIS A 246 -21.07 -12.76 -16.27
CA HIS A 246 -20.71 -12.24 -17.59
C HIS A 246 -20.49 -10.71 -17.57
N GLN A 247 -21.35 -9.96 -16.87
CA GLN A 247 -21.18 -8.51 -16.73
C GLN A 247 -19.88 -8.15 -16.01
N ILE A 248 -19.56 -8.87 -14.93
CA ILE A 248 -18.33 -8.65 -14.16
C ILE A 248 -17.11 -8.97 -15.02
N ARG A 249 -17.11 -10.08 -15.76
CA ARG A 249 -16.03 -10.47 -16.68
C ARG A 249 -15.81 -9.44 -17.78
N ASN A 250 -16.88 -8.99 -18.45
CA ASN A 250 -16.77 -7.98 -19.49
C ASN A 250 -16.18 -6.67 -18.96
N LYS A 251 -16.59 -6.29 -17.74
CA LYS A 251 -16.04 -5.09 -17.10
C LYS A 251 -14.57 -5.26 -16.74
N ILE A 252 -14.15 -6.43 -16.26
CA ILE A 252 -12.74 -6.76 -16.00
C ILE A 252 -11.92 -6.72 -17.30
N GLN A 253 -12.45 -7.26 -18.39
CA GLN A 253 -11.79 -7.26 -19.70
C GLN A 253 -11.63 -5.86 -20.29
N SER A 254 -12.57 -4.93 -20.05
CA SER A 254 -12.42 -3.54 -20.49
C SER A 254 -11.20 -2.82 -19.89
N PHE A 255 -10.67 -3.29 -18.76
CA PHE A 255 -9.43 -2.75 -18.17
C PHE A 255 -8.17 -3.29 -18.85
N ARG A 256 -8.26 -4.27 -19.75
CA ARG A 256 -7.10 -4.89 -20.39
C ARG A 256 -6.35 -3.93 -21.30
N GLU A 257 -7.05 -3.04 -22.00
CA GLU A 257 -6.46 -2.04 -22.90
C GLU A 257 -5.75 -0.92 -22.14
N THR A 258 -6.28 -0.54 -20.98
CA THR A 258 -5.75 0.58 -20.18
C THR A 258 -4.73 0.14 -19.12
N ASN A 259 -4.91 -1.04 -18.52
CA ASN A 259 -4.03 -1.60 -17.50
C ASN A 259 -4.04 -3.15 -17.52
N PRO A 260 -3.22 -3.76 -18.39
CA PRO A 260 -3.20 -5.22 -18.59
C PRO A 260 -2.93 -6.01 -17.30
N ARG A 261 -1.98 -5.53 -16.47
CA ARG A 261 -1.61 -6.19 -15.21
C ARG A 261 -2.77 -6.23 -14.21
N ARG A 262 -3.55 -5.15 -14.13
CA ARG A 262 -4.73 -5.08 -13.25
C ARG A 262 -5.85 -6.01 -13.71
N SER A 263 -6.11 -6.07 -15.02
CA SER A 263 -7.12 -6.97 -15.60
C SER A 263 -6.77 -8.45 -15.35
N SER A 264 -5.50 -8.84 -15.56
CA SER A 264 -5.03 -10.21 -15.27
C SER A 264 -5.16 -10.57 -13.79
N GLN A 265 -4.78 -9.66 -12.88
CA GLN A 265 -4.94 -9.88 -11.44
C GLN A 265 -6.42 -9.98 -11.01
N MET A 266 -7.31 -9.22 -11.65
CA MET A 266 -8.76 -9.28 -11.39
C MET A 266 -9.36 -10.60 -11.85
N MET A 267 -9.04 -11.04 -13.08
CA MET A 267 -9.52 -12.31 -13.62
C MET A 267 -9.05 -13.49 -12.76
N GLN A 268 -7.76 -13.57 -12.45
CA GLN A 268 -7.20 -14.69 -11.67
C GLN A 268 -7.89 -14.87 -10.32
N ARG A 269 -8.34 -13.78 -9.69
CA ARG A 269 -9.04 -13.82 -8.38
C ARG A 269 -10.55 -13.97 -8.47
N TRP A 270 -11.13 -13.82 -9.67
CA TRP A 270 -12.54 -14.09 -9.90
C TRP A 270 -12.77 -15.57 -10.23
N PHE A 271 -11.78 -16.24 -10.82
CA PHE A 271 -11.82 -17.68 -11.11
C PHE A 271 -11.26 -18.58 -10.00
N GLY A 272 -10.33 -18.07 -9.19
CA GLY A 272 -9.69 -18.80 -8.09
C GLY A 272 -10.38 -18.54 -6.76
#